data_AF-A0A0K9H102-F1
#
_entry.id   AF-A0A0K9H102-F1
#
_cell.length_a   1.000
_cell.length_b   1.000
_cell.length_c   1.000
_cell.angle_alpha   90.00
_cell.angle_beta   90.00
_cell.angle_gamma   90.00
#
_symmetry.space_group_name_H-M   'P 1'
#
loop_
_entity.id
_entity.type
_entity.pdbx_description
1 polymer ?
#
loop_
_entity_poly.entity_id
_entity_poly.type
_entity_poly.pdbx_seq_one_letter_code
_entity_poly.pdbx_strand_id
1 'polypeptide(L)' 'MKERFFQALEKFGVDYNEETGRLSKPIIFVVYSRGSRWEVERVFLFEDHFLIFEGDKGAKKISFDKVKEFKLLQKA' A
#
# COMPACT_ATOMS: atom_id res chain seq x y z
N MET A 1 -9.59 -5.12 -6.27
CA MET A 1 -8.54 -4.79 -5.27
C MET A 1 -8.07 -3.36 -5.37
N LYS A 2 -7.84 -2.81 -6.58
CA LYS A 2 -7.57 -1.37 -6.80
C LYS A 2 -8.61 -0.47 -6.12
N GLU A 3 -9.89 -0.75 -6.31
CA GLU A 3 -10.98 -0.02 -5.64
C GLU A 3 -10.89 -0.06 -4.11
N ARG A 4 -10.60 -1.24 -3.54
CA ARG A 4 -10.41 -1.40 -2.08
C ARG A 4 -9.22 -0.59 -1.55
N PHE A 5 -8.19 -0.39 -2.37
CA PHE A 5 -7.05 0.46 -2.02
C PHE A 5 -7.48 1.93 -1.96
N PHE A 6 -8.14 2.44 -2.99
CA PHE A 6 -8.61 3.84 -3.00
C PHE A 6 -9.64 4.13 -1.89
N GLN A 7 -10.58 3.21 -1.66
CA GLN A 7 -11.52 3.31 -0.53
C GLN A 7 -10.80 3.35 0.82
N ALA A 8 -9.71 2.60 0.98
CA ALA A 8 -8.92 2.64 2.19
C ALA A 8 -8.20 3.98 2.35
N LEU A 9 -7.61 4.51 1.27
CA LEU A 9 -6.96 5.82 1.27
C LEU A 9 -7.94 6.95 1.66
N GLU A 10 -9.13 6.95 1.06
CA GLU A 10 -10.20 7.90 1.39
C GLU A 10 -10.58 7.81 2.88
N LYS A 11 -10.84 6.60 3.38
CA LYS A 11 -11.15 6.36 4.79
C LYS A 11 -10.05 6.83 5.73
N PHE A 12 -8.80 6.76 5.29
CA PHE A 12 -7.62 7.15 6.07
C PHE A 12 -7.26 8.63 5.94
N GLY A 13 -7.90 9.37 5.02
CA GLY A 13 -7.50 10.73 4.67
C GLY A 13 -6.04 10.78 4.19
N VAL A 14 -5.67 9.82 3.32
CA VAL A 14 -4.35 9.74 2.69
C VAL A 14 -4.51 10.05 1.21
N ASP A 15 -3.75 11.05 0.75
CA ASP A 15 -3.74 11.44 -0.66
C ASP A 15 -2.75 10.57 -1.43
N TYR A 16 -3.10 10.29 -2.68
CA TYR A 16 -2.27 9.53 -3.61
C TYR A 16 -1.91 10.39 -4.82
N ASN A 17 -0.62 10.56 -5.07
CA ASN A 17 -0.13 11.19 -6.28
C ASN A 17 0.10 10.11 -7.34
N GLU A 18 -0.74 10.09 -8.39
CA GLU A 18 -0.72 9.05 -9.43
C GLU A 18 0.56 9.07 -10.27
N GLU A 19 1.14 10.25 -10.52
CA GLU A 19 2.35 10.41 -11.34
C GLU A 19 3.59 9.80 -10.66
N THR A 20 3.69 9.96 -9.34
CA THR A 20 4.87 9.55 -8.57
C THR A 20 4.62 8.31 -7.71
N GLY A 21 3.37 7.86 -7.63
CA GLY A 21 2.90 6.80 -6.75
C GLY A 21 2.93 7.16 -5.26
N ARG A 22 3.28 8.40 -4.87
CA ARG A 22 3.57 8.75 -3.47
C ARG A 22 2.29 8.93 -2.65
N LEU A 23 2.31 8.42 -1.42
CA LEU A 23 1.25 8.61 -0.44
C LEU A 23 1.58 9.80 0.47
N SER A 24 0.58 10.61 0.84
CA SER A 24 0.80 11.74 1.75
C SER A 24 1.20 11.29 3.16
N LYS A 25 0.80 10.07 3.55
CA LYS A 25 1.23 9.38 4.77
C LYS A 25 1.45 7.90 4.47
N PRO A 26 2.44 7.23 5.11
CA PRO A 26 2.63 5.81 4.91
C PRO A 26 1.42 5.00 5.41
N ILE A 27 1.12 3.91 4.71
CA ILE A 27 0.10 2.94 5.13
C ILE A 27 0.70 1.54 5.22
N ILE A 28 0.06 0.65 5.95
CA ILE A 28 0.48 -0.74 6.11
C ILE A 28 -0.32 -1.63 5.16
N PHE A 29 0.38 -2.37 4.31
CA PHE A 29 -0.17 -3.50 3.57
C PHE A 29 -0.06 -4.76 4.41
N VAL A 30 -1.18 -5.41 4.70
CA VAL A 30 -1.21 -6.71 5.37
C VAL A 30 -1.41 -7.79 4.32
N VAL A 31 -0.45 -8.72 4.20
CA VAL A 31 -0.50 -9.79 3.19
C VAL A 31 -0.70 -11.18 3.79
N TYR A 32 -1.34 -12.09 3.04
CA TYR A 32 -1.65 -13.46 3.48
C TYR A 32 -0.42 -14.34 3.71
N SER A 33 0.73 -14.02 3.12
CA SER A 33 1.99 -14.73 3.35
C SER A 33 2.55 -14.40 4.74
N ARG A 34 2.54 -15.36 5.67
CA ARG A 34 3.16 -15.32 7.02
C ARG A 34 2.85 -14.07 7.87
N GLY A 35 1.74 -13.37 7.60
CA GLY A 35 1.36 -12.17 8.35
C GLY A 35 2.29 -10.98 8.16
N SER A 36 3.04 -10.92 7.05
CA SER A 36 3.94 -9.80 6.77
C SER A 36 3.15 -8.49 6.65
N ARG A 37 3.65 -7.46 7.34
CA ARG A 37 3.15 -6.10 7.31
C ARG A 37 4.22 -5.25 6.64
N TRP A 38 3.85 -4.57 5.57
CA TRP A 38 4.76 -3.70 4.84
C TRP A 38 4.33 -2.26 5.06
N GLU A 39 5.21 -1.44 5.60
CA GLU A 39 5.01 0.01 5.62
C GLU A 39 5.29 0.56 4.22
N VAL A 40 4.32 1.26 3.65
CA VAL A 40 4.32 1.63 2.24
C VAL A 40 4.19 3.13 2.12
N GLU A 41 5.19 3.76 1.52
CA GLU A 41 5.23 5.20 1.27
C GLU A 41 4.89 5.53 -0.19
N ARG A 42 5.14 4.60 -1.10
CA ARG A 42 4.87 4.74 -2.53
C ARG A 42 4.29 3.44 -3.10
N VAL A 43 3.27 3.58 -3.93
CA VAL A 43 2.55 2.48 -4.59
C VAL A 43 2.37 2.80 -6.08
N PHE A 44 2.74 1.87 -6.94
CA PHE A 44 2.27 1.84 -8.32
C PHE A 44 1.26 0.70 -8.49
N LEU A 45 0.17 0.99 -9.19
CA LEU A 45 -0.91 0.05 -9.44
C LEU A 45 -0.78 -0.51 -10.85
N PHE A 46 -0.52 -1.81 -10.96
CA PHE A 46 -0.54 -2.55 -12.22
C PHE A 46 -1.83 -3.36 -12.34
N GLU A 47 -2.04 -4.07 -13.44
CA GLU A 47 -3.29 -4.82 -13.70
C GLU A 47 -3.61 -5.86 -12.62
N ASP A 48 -2.61 -6.57 -12.13
CA ASP A 48 -2.74 -7.72 -11.22
C ASP A 48 -1.99 -7.56 -9.88
N HIS A 49 -1.18 -6.51 -9.72
CA HIS A 49 -0.32 -6.34 -8.56
C HIS A 49 -0.04 -4.88 -8.20
N PHE A 50 0.40 -4.69 -6.96
CA PHE A 50 1.02 -3.47 -6.48
C PHE A 50 2.54 -3.59 -6.58
N LEU A 51 3.20 -2.51 -6.99
CA LEU A 51 4.62 -2.31 -6.73
C LEU A 51 4.74 -1.30 -5.59
N ILE A 52 5.14 -1.77 -4.40
CA ILE A 52 5.23 -0.96 -3.19
C ILE A 52 6.69 -0.62 -2.87
N PHE A 53 6.91 0.51 -2.20
CA PHE A 53 8.22 0.93 -1.69
C PHE A 53 8.13 1.22 -0.20
N GLU A 54 9.07 0.66 0.55
CA GLU A 54 9.24 0.86 1.99
C GLU A 54 10.49 1.74 2.22
N GLY A 55 10.34 3.06 2.07
CA GLY A 55 11.46 4.01 2.14
C GLY A 55 12.65 3.57 1.27
N ASP A 56 13.83 3.48 1.89
CA ASP A 56 15.09 3.08 1.24
C ASP A 56 15.30 1.56 1.14
N LYS A 57 14.38 0.73 1.66
CA LYS A 57 14.54 -0.74 1.66
C LYS A 57 14.27 -1.39 0.29
N GLY A 58 13.89 -0.58 -0.70
CA GLY A 58 13.65 -1.02 -2.08
C GLY A 58 12.19 -1.35 -2.39
N ALA A 59 11.96 -1.89 -3.58
CA ALA A 59 10.63 -2.16 -4.12
C ALA A 59 10.21 -3.62 -3.93
N LYS A 60 8.91 -3.86 -3.72
CA LYS A 60 8.33 -5.20 -3.66
C LYS A 60 7.07 -5.29 -4.52
N LYS A 61 6.98 -6.37 -5.28
CA LYS A 61 5.76 -6.75 -5.99
C LYS A 61 4.83 -7.53 -5.06
N ILE A 62 3.58 -7.09 -4.95
CA ILE A 62 2.53 -7.76 -4.18
C ILE A 62 1.31 -7.96 -5.07
N SER A 63 1.01 -9.21 -5.43
CA SER A 63 -0.21 -9.54 -6.17
C SER A 63 -1.46 -9.17 -5.38
N PHE A 64 -2.50 -8.72 -6.08
CA PHE A 64 -3.73 -8.25 -5.46
C PHE A 64 -4.41 -9.31 -4.60
N ASP A 65 -4.41 -10.57 -5.02
CA ASP A 65 -4.97 -11.69 -4.27
C ASP A 65 -4.27 -11.94 -2.92
N LYS A 66 -3.03 -11.46 -2.77
CA LYS A 66 -2.25 -11.60 -1.54
C LYS A 66 -2.51 -10.49 -0.54
N VAL A 67 -3.17 -9.40 -0.91
CA VAL A 67 -3.49 -8.30 0.01
C VAL A 67 -4.76 -8.62 0.78
N LYS A 68 -4.63 -8.73 2.11
CA LYS A 68 -5.74 -9.00 3.02
C LYS A 68 -6.48 -7.71 3.38
N GLU A 69 -5.74 -6.72 3.84
CA GLU A 69 -6.26 -5.44 4.33
C GLU A 69 -5.18 -4.34 4.26
N PHE A 70 -5.65 -3.09 4.38
CA PHE A 70 -4.82 -1.90 4.53
C PHE A 70 -5.04 -1.32 5.92
N LYS A 71 -3.99 -0.76 6.54
CA LYS A 71 -4.09 -0.06 7.83
C LYS A 71 -3.35 1.26 7.77
N LEU A 72 -3.84 2.26 8.50
CA LEU A 72 -3.06 3.48 8.74
C LEU A 72 -1.85 3.15 9.62
N LEU A 73 -0.68 3.71 9.31
CA LEU A 73 0.46 3.68 10.22
C LEU A 73 0.14 4.58 11.42
N GLN A 74 -0.35 4.00 12.51
CA GLN A 74 -0.44 4.71 13.79
C GLN A 74 0.96 4.73 14.41
N LYS A 75 1.61 5.90 14.42
CA LYS A 75 2.73 6.13 15.34
C LYS A 75 2.14 6.14 16.76
N ALA A 76 2.54 5.17 17.57
CA ALA A 76 2.35 5.21 19.02
C ALA A 76 3.20 6.33 19.63
#